data_AF-A0A7C6UF53-F1
#
_entry.id   AF-A0A7C6UF53-F1
#
_cell.length_a   1.000
_cell.length_b   1.000
_cell.length_c   1.000
_cell.angle_alpha   90.00
_cell.angle_beta   90.00
_cell.angle_gamma   90.00
#
_symmetry.space_group_name_H-M   'P 1'
#
loop_
_entity.id
_entity.type
_entity.pdbx_description
1 polymer ?
#
loop_
_entity_poly.entity_id
_entity_poly.type
_entity_poly.pdbx_seq_one_letter_code
_entity_poly.pdbx_strand_id
1 'polypeptide(L)'
;MNWKISRLFVALCYILITAGCMSIYDISSDPSGANVLLNGNPQGTTPLRIETSPGTKGTITVKKDGYESASRILMPPTVAGQTQQYHFILEQERQAPVSFVQTMEPSWASIELRDGVNYDNAWNTIVDLLIRKFDMEVLSKENGYMRTTWLFSWTGQLREDYRVRVTVKFSPDHKKVDVKSEANYQTKNGWITGSDTALLQTLKTDLMGTVGRTTR
;
A
#
# COMPACT_ATOMS: atom_id res chain seq x y z
N MET A 1 18.87 -90.68 1.38
CA MET A 1 19.92 -90.90 2.40
C MET A 1 20.60 -89.55 2.65
N ASN A 2 21.18 -89.32 3.84
CA ASN A 2 21.77 -88.03 4.26
C ASN A 2 22.99 -87.65 3.36
N TRP A 3 23.51 -86.42 3.29
CA TRP A 3 23.56 -85.25 4.21
C TRP A 3 23.77 -83.96 3.34
N LYS A 4 24.06 -82.70 3.73
CA LYS A 4 24.49 -81.96 4.95
C LYS A 4 23.87 -80.52 4.91
N ILE A 5 24.18 -79.63 5.86
CA ILE A 5 23.83 -78.19 5.84
C ILE A 5 25.05 -77.30 6.15
N SER A 6 25.29 -76.24 5.37
CA SER A 6 26.10 -75.03 5.71
C SER A 6 25.88 -73.98 4.61
N ARG A 7 25.30 -72.79 4.85
CA ARG A 7 25.73 -71.61 5.65
C ARG A 7 26.95 -70.86 5.07
N LEU A 8 26.78 -69.53 4.94
CA LEU A 8 27.63 -68.55 4.24
C LEU A 8 27.63 -68.75 2.70
N PHE A 9 27.64 -67.71 1.84
CA PHE A 9 27.67 -66.25 2.08
C PHE A 9 26.38 -65.56 1.61
N VAL A 10 25.75 -64.76 2.47
CA VAL A 10 24.92 -63.63 2.03
C VAL A 10 25.81 -62.40 2.13
N ALA A 11 26.32 -61.91 1.00
CA ALA A 11 27.28 -60.82 0.96
C ALA A 11 26.90 -59.77 -0.10
N LEU A 12 26.91 -58.51 0.32
CA LEU A 12 26.88 -57.32 -0.52
C LEU A 12 25.69 -57.18 -1.50
N CYS A 13 24.48 -57.48 -1.05
CA CYS A 13 23.30 -56.70 -1.45
C CYS A 13 23.31 -55.31 -0.72
N TYR A 14 24.45 -54.62 -0.75
CA TYR A 14 24.74 -53.43 0.07
C TYR A 14 25.74 -52.47 -0.61
N ILE A 15 25.66 -52.32 -1.94
CA ILE A 15 25.91 -50.99 -2.52
C ILE A 15 24.65 -50.18 -2.26
N LEU A 16 24.65 -49.47 -1.14
CA LEU A 16 23.65 -48.47 -0.83
C LEU A 16 23.67 -47.40 -1.94
N ILE A 17 22.62 -47.36 -2.76
CA ILE A 17 22.36 -46.21 -3.63
C ILE A 17 21.85 -45.08 -2.74
N THR A 18 22.75 -44.47 -1.95
CA THR A 18 22.53 -43.16 -1.32
C THR A 18 22.72 -42.05 -2.36
N ALA A 19 22.06 -42.22 -3.52
CA ALA A 19 21.68 -41.08 -4.34
C ALA A 19 20.61 -40.33 -3.54
N GLY A 20 21.05 -39.46 -2.63
CA GLY A 20 20.17 -38.60 -1.84
C GLY A 20 19.43 -37.67 -2.78
N CYS A 21 18.24 -38.10 -3.22
CA CYS A 21 17.52 -37.44 -4.30
C CYS A 21 17.19 -36.00 -3.91
N MET A 22 17.82 -35.05 -4.60
CA MET A 22 17.70 -33.64 -4.24
C MET A 22 16.26 -33.17 -4.39
N SER A 23 15.80 -32.37 -3.44
CA SER A 23 14.52 -31.67 -3.56
C SER A 23 14.75 -30.43 -4.41
N ILE A 24 14.05 -30.33 -5.54
CA ILE A 24 14.14 -29.21 -6.47
C ILE A 24 12.93 -28.31 -6.24
N TYR A 25 13.17 -27.02 -6.06
CA TYR A 25 12.14 -26.01 -5.84
C TYR A 25 12.24 -24.93 -6.91
N ASP A 26 11.16 -24.72 -7.66
CA ASP A 26 11.05 -23.61 -8.61
C ASP A 26 10.31 -22.46 -7.93
N ILE A 27 11.03 -21.37 -7.67
CA ILE A 27 10.54 -20.18 -6.97
C ILE A 27 10.29 -19.07 -8.00
N SER A 28 9.03 -18.66 -8.15
CA SER A 28 8.63 -17.55 -9.02
C SER A 28 7.86 -16.48 -8.24
N SER A 29 7.81 -15.26 -8.75
CA SER A 29 6.97 -14.20 -8.19
C SER A 29 6.36 -13.32 -9.27
N ASP A 30 5.25 -12.68 -8.91
CA ASP A 30 4.67 -11.56 -9.65
C ASP A 30 4.64 -10.32 -8.73
N PRO A 31 5.33 -9.22 -9.08
CA PRO A 31 6.30 -9.09 -10.18
C PRO A 31 7.54 -9.98 -10.00
N SER A 32 8.17 -10.34 -11.12
CA SER A 32 9.43 -11.08 -11.17
C SER A 32 10.65 -10.22 -10.79
N GLY A 33 11.82 -10.82 -10.64
CA GLY A 33 13.04 -10.13 -10.20
C GLY A 33 12.94 -9.67 -8.74
N ALA A 34 12.47 -10.56 -7.86
CA ALA A 34 12.41 -10.37 -6.42
C ALA A 34 13.48 -11.22 -5.73
N ASN A 35 14.16 -10.68 -4.72
CA ASN A 35 15.20 -11.36 -3.94
C ASN A 35 14.60 -12.55 -3.17
N VAL A 36 15.21 -13.72 -3.33
CA VAL A 36 14.83 -14.97 -2.66
C VAL A 36 15.83 -15.26 -1.55
N LEU A 37 15.32 -15.55 -0.34
CA LEU A 37 16.12 -15.94 0.81
C LEU A 37 15.60 -17.27 1.37
N LEU A 38 16.50 -18.22 1.63
CA LEU A 38 16.21 -19.50 2.30
C LEU A 38 16.76 -19.44 3.72
N ASN A 39 15.88 -19.56 4.73
CA ASN A 39 16.23 -19.44 6.15
C ASN A 39 16.99 -18.14 6.48
N GLY A 40 16.70 -17.05 5.75
CA GLY A 40 17.37 -15.76 5.88
C GLY A 40 18.64 -15.57 5.03
N ASN A 41 19.19 -16.64 4.43
CA ASN A 41 20.35 -16.56 3.55
C ASN A 41 19.92 -16.23 2.11
N PRO A 42 20.45 -15.18 1.46
CA PRO A 42 20.17 -14.88 0.04
C PRO A 42 20.51 -16.05 -0.88
N GLN A 43 19.68 -16.30 -1.89
CA GLN A 43 19.84 -17.40 -2.86
C GLN A 43 19.90 -16.91 -4.32
N GLY A 44 19.33 -15.74 -4.62
CA GLY A 44 19.23 -15.18 -5.97
C GLY A 44 17.97 -14.32 -6.12
N THR A 45 17.49 -14.15 -7.35
CA THR A 45 16.25 -13.43 -7.66
C THR A 45 15.29 -14.30 -8.49
N THR A 46 13.98 -14.06 -8.38
CA THR A 46 12.95 -14.81 -9.12
C THR A 46 12.97 -14.51 -10.63
N PRO A 47 12.71 -15.50 -11.51
CA PRO A 47 12.52 -16.92 -11.21
C PRO A 47 13.85 -17.63 -10.86
N LEU A 48 13.83 -18.43 -9.80
CA LEU A 48 15.00 -19.13 -9.26
C LEU A 48 14.71 -20.61 -9.03
N ARG A 49 15.61 -21.49 -9.47
CA ARG A 49 15.62 -22.90 -9.06
C ARG A 49 16.55 -23.06 -7.85
N ILE A 50 16.07 -23.69 -6.80
CA ILE A 50 16.83 -24.04 -5.59
C ILE A 50 16.86 -25.57 -5.48
N GLU A 51 18.04 -26.13 -5.26
CA GLU A 51 18.23 -27.56 -5.02
C GLU A 51 18.71 -27.77 -3.57
N THR A 52 18.09 -28.69 -2.85
CA THR A 52 18.45 -29.01 -1.46
C THR A 52 18.58 -30.51 -1.23
N SER A 53 19.24 -30.90 -0.14
CA SER A 53 19.12 -32.26 0.40
C SER A 53 17.64 -32.69 0.55
N PRO A 54 17.32 -33.98 0.35
CA PRO A 54 15.98 -34.51 0.63
C PRO A 54 15.57 -34.25 2.08
N GLY A 55 14.33 -33.84 2.29
CA GLY A 55 13.78 -33.60 3.63
C GLY A 55 14.16 -32.25 4.27
N THR A 56 14.94 -31.39 3.60
CA THR A 56 15.24 -30.03 4.08
C THR A 56 13.96 -29.25 4.32
N LYS A 57 13.75 -28.87 5.59
CA LYS A 57 12.74 -27.89 5.99
C LYS A 57 13.37 -26.51 6.04
N GLY A 58 12.64 -25.50 5.59
CA GLY A 58 13.08 -24.12 5.69
C GLY A 58 11.99 -23.14 5.26
N THR A 59 12.20 -21.87 5.56
CA THR A 59 11.32 -20.79 5.11
C THR A 59 11.96 -20.12 3.91
N ILE A 60 11.27 -20.10 2.77
CA ILE A 60 11.54 -19.16 1.68
C ILE A 60 10.86 -17.84 2.03
N THR A 61 11.61 -16.76 1.99
CA THR A 61 11.11 -15.38 2.00
C THR A 61 11.47 -14.73 0.67
N VAL A 62 10.48 -14.13 0.00
CA VAL A 62 10.65 -13.34 -1.22
C VAL A 62 10.48 -11.87 -0.87
N LYS A 63 11.36 -11.00 -1.39
CA LYS A 63 11.38 -9.55 -1.14
C LYS A 63 11.61 -8.77 -2.44
N LYS A 64 10.89 -7.67 -2.63
CA LYS A 64 11.16 -6.72 -3.73
C LYS A 64 10.94 -5.29 -3.23
N ASP A 65 11.74 -4.35 -3.69
CA ASP A 65 11.66 -2.96 -3.23
C ASP A 65 10.32 -2.34 -3.65
N GLY A 66 9.61 -1.73 -2.70
CA GLY A 66 8.24 -1.24 -2.89
C GLY A 66 7.14 -2.33 -2.81
N TYR A 67 7.46 -3.54 -2.36
CA TYR A 67 6.51 -4.65 -2.19
C TYR A 67 6.63 -5.31 -0.82
N GLU A 68 5.53 -5.86 -0.33
CA GLU A 68 5.51 -6.61 0.92
C GLU A 68 6.26 -7.95 0.79
N SER A 69 7.01 -8.31 1.83
CA SER A 69 7.76 -9.58 1.82
C SER A 69 6.85 -10.77 2.12
N ALA A 70 6.73 -11.69 1.16
CA ALA A 70 5.93 -12.91 1.31
C ALA A 70 6.81 -14.11 1.71
N SER A 71 6.34 -14.94 2.64
CA SER A 71 7.06 -16.13 3.12
C SER A 71 6.22 -17.42 2.99
N ARG A 72 6.87 -18.54 2.71
CA ARG A 72 6.28 -19.90 2.72
C ARG A 72 7.28 -20.92 3.28
N ILE A 73 6.77 -21.96 3.93
CA ILE A 73 7.57 -23.10 4.39
C ILE A 73 7.74 -24.07 3.22
N LEU A 74 8.98 -24.50 2.97
CA LEU A 74 9.30 -25.60 2.07
C LEU A 74 8.79 -26.91 2.67
N MET A 75 7.92 -27.58 1.92
CA MET A 75 7.48 -28.94 2.19
C MET A 75 8.31 -29.88 1.30
N PRO A 76 8.83 -31.00 1.83
CA PRO A 76 9.59 -31.95 1.03
C PRO A 76 8.68 -32.55 -0.06
N PRO A 77 9.18 -32.76 -1.30
CA PRO A 77 8.40 -33.39 -2.36
C PRO A 77 7.87 -34.77 -1.95
N THR A 78 6.60 -35.05 -2.25
CA THR A 78 5.96 -36.33 -1.93
C THR A 78 6.49 -37.47 -2.81
N VAL A 79 7.04 -37.15 -3.98
CA VAL A 79 7.69 -38.08 -4.90
C VAL A 79 9.15 -37.65 -5.10
N ALA A 80 10.08 -38.61 -5.00
CA ALA A 80 11.50 -38.35 -5.24
C ALA A 80 11.74 -37.85 -6.68
N GLY A 81 12.51 -36.77 -6.83
CA GLY A 81 12.78 -36.13 -8.12
C GLY A 81 11.67 -35.22 -8.66
N GLN A 82 10.57 -35.05 -7.92
CA GLN A 82 9.53 -34.07 -8.27
C GLN A 82 10.00 -32.65 -7.95
N THR A 83 9.97 -31.76 -8.96
CA THR A 83 10.14 -30.31 -8.73
C THR A 83 8.88 -29.72 -8.10
N GLN A 84 9.04 -29.08 -6.95
CA GLN A 84 7.96 -28.42 -6.22
C GLN A 84 7.89 -26.94 -6.61
N GLN A 85 6.82 -26.55 -7.29
CA GLN A 85 6.56 -25.16 -7.71
C GLN A 85 6.09 -24.31 -6.51
N TYR A 86 6.64 -23.11 -6.35
CA TYR A 86 6.16 -22.07 -5.45
C TYR A 86 6.04 -20.74 -6.22
N HIS A 87 4.82 -20.21 -6.29
CA HIS A 87 4.54 -18.90 -6.87
C HIS A 87 4.14 -17.89 -5.77
N PHE A 88 4.74 -16.71 -5.82
CA PHE A 88 4.54 -15.63 -4.86
C PHE A 88 4.00 -14.38 -5.55
N ILE A 89 2.70 -14.12 -5.41
CA ILE A 89 2.16 -12.78 -5.69
C ILE A 89 2.64 -11.86 -4.56
N LEU A 90 3.29 -10.75 -4.90
CA LEU A 90 3.74 -9.74 -3.95
C LEU A 90 2.78 -8.55 -4.00
N GLU A 91 2.15 -8.24 -2.88
CA GLU A 91 1.33 -7.03 -2.76
C GLU A 91 2.25 -5.80 -2.73
N GLN A 92 1.90 -4.74 -3.45
CA GLN A 92 2.67 -3.49 -3.41
C GLN A 92 2.60 -2.88 -2.01
N GLU A 93 3.73 -2.45 -1.46
CA GLU A 93 3.78 -1.82 -0.15
C GLU A 93 3.00 -0.51 -0.23
N ARG A 94 1.90 -0.43 0.53
CA ARG A 94 1.12 0.81 0.62
C ARG A 94 1.95 1.83 1.38
N GLN A 95 2.27 2.92 0.69
CA GLN A 95 2.94 4.09 1.27
C GLN A 95 2.01 5.31 1.22
N ALA A 96 1.99 6.08 2.30
CA ALA A 96 1.23 7.32 2.38
C ALA A 96 1.77 8.35 1.38
N PRO A 97 0.94 9.17 0.73
CA PRO A 97 1.41 10.28 -0.11
C PRO A 97 2.30 11.24 0.69
N VAL A 98 3.32 11.80 0.05
CA VAL A 98 4.25 12.76 0.69
C VAL A 98 3.52 14.02 1.21
N SER A 99 2.36 14.34 0.65
CA SER A 99 1.47 15.41 1.11
C SER A 99 0.70 15.10 2.40
N PHE A 100 0.57 13.82 2.80
CA PHE A 100 -0.18 13.40 3.97
C PHE A 100 0.60 13.64 5.26
N VAL A 101 0.00 14.40 6.19
CA VAL A 101 0.50 14.58 7.55
C VAL A 101 -0.54 14.00 8.52
N GLN A 102 -0.17 12.94 9.24
CA GLN A 102 -1.02 12.35 10.28
C GLN A 102 -1.27 13.36 11.41
N THR A 103 -2.53 13.62 11.71
CA THR A 103 -2.97 14.52 12.79
C THR A 103 -4.43 14.22 13.16
N MET A 104 -4.77 14.38 14.43
CA MET A 104 -6.17 14.35 14.89
C MET A 104 -6.85 15.71 14.70
N GLU A 105 -6.08 16.79 14.52
CA GLU A 105 -6.55 18.16 14.38
C GLU A 105 -5.96 18.78 13.10
N PRO A 106 -6.62 18.62 11.93
CA PRO A 106 -6.20 19.29 10.70
C PRO A 106 -6.37 20.81 10.78
N SER A 107 -5.26 21.54 10.58
CA SER A 107 -5.22 23.00 10.66
C SER A 107 -6.11 23.69 9.62
N TRP A 108 -6.77 24.77 10.02
CA TRP A 108 -7.48 25.66 9.13
C TRP A 108 -6.53 26.71 8.52
N ALA A 109 -6.68 26.98 7.22
CA ALA A 109 -6.12 28.14 6.56
C ALA A 109 -7.20 29.22 6.44
N SER A 110 -6.94 30.42 6.97
CA SER A 110 -7.82 31.59 6.83
C SER A 110 -7.48 32.41 5.60
N ILE A 111 -8.51 32.90 4.90
CA ILE A 111 -8.42 33.89 3.82
C ILE A 111 -9.39 35.03 4.14
N GLU A 112 -8.89 36.27 4.22
CA GLU A 112 -9.75 37.46 4.26
C GLU A 112 -10.32 37.75 2.87
N LEU A 113 -11.62 38.02 2.80
CA LEU A 113 -12.26 38.40 1.53
C LEU A 113 -11.80 39.79 1.08
N ARG A 114 -11.72 39.98 -0.23
CA ARG A 114 -11.37 41.25 -0.87
C ARG A 114 -12.49 42.28 -0.68
N ASP A 115 -12.12 43.53 -0.47
CA ASP A 115 -13.09 44.62 -0.33
C ASP A 115 -13.98 44.72 -1.58
N GLY A 116 -15.29 44.83 -1.38
CA GLY A 116 -16.29 44.79 -2.45
C GLY A 116 -16.78 43.38 -2.85
N VAL A 117 -16.11 42.29 -2.42
CA VAL A 117 -16.64 40.93 -2.58
C VAL A 117 -17.69 40.68 -1.50
N ASN A 118 -18.96 40.62 -1.90
CA ASN A 118 -20.06 40.28 -1.01
C ASN A 118 -20.13 38.76 -0.73
N TYR A 119 -20.90 38.39 0.29
CA TYR A 119 -21.02 37.00 0.73
C TYR A 119 -21.59 36.06 -0.34
N ASP A 120 -22.65 36.46 -1.05
CA ASP A 120 -23.28 35.62 -2.09
C ASP A 120 -22.31 35.31 -3.24
N ASN A 121 -21.55 36.30 -3.69
CA ASN A 121 -20.55 36.15 -4.74
C ASN A 121 -19.40 35.25 -4.27
N ALA A 122 -18.91 35.44 -3.03
CA ALA A 122 -17.88 34.56 -2.46
C ALA A 122 -18.38 33.13 -2.31
N TRP A 123 -19.58 32.93 -1.75
CA TRP A 123 -20.21 31.62 -1.57
C TRP A 123 -20.31 30.88 -2.90
N ASN A 124 -20.93 31.50 -3.91
CA ASN A 124 -21.10 30.90 -5.23
C ASN A 124 -19.74 30.56 -5.87
N THR A 125 -18.77 31.49 -5.82
CA THR A 125 -17.42 31.28 -6.38
C THR A 125 -16.69 30.10 -5.73
N ILE A 126 -16.87 29.87 -4.42
CA ILE A 126 -16.24 28.74 -3.73
C ILE A 126 -16.96 27.42 -4.05
N VAL A 127 -18.28 27.41 -4.19
CA VAL A 127 -19.01 26.23 -4.69
C VAL A 127 -18.51 25.88 -6.10
N ASP A 128 -18.50 26.85 -7.01
CA ASP A 128 -18.04 26.71 -8.40
C ASP A 128 -16.55 26.31 -8.53
N LEU A 129 -15.75 26.48 -7.48
CA LEU A 129 -14.36 26.02 -7.38
C LEU A 129 -14.33 24.55 -6.92
N LEU A 130 -15.04 24.20 -5.84
CA LEU A 130 -15.02 22.85 -5.27
C LEU A 130 -15.64 21.81 -6.20
N ILE A 131 -16.78 22.11 -6.84
CA ILE A 131 -17.50 21.16 -7.73
C ILE A 131 -16.72 20.75 -8.99
N ARG A 132 -15.58 21.39 -9.27
CA ARG A 132 -14.66 20.99 -10.36
C ARG A 132 -13.87 19.73 -10.05
N LYS A 133 -13.79 19.32 -8.78
CA LYS A 133 -13.00 18.17 -8.30
C LYS A 133 -13.71 17.32 -7.25
N PHE A 134 -14.76 17.82 -6.61
CA PHE A 134 -15.40 17.21 -5.45
C PHE A 134 -16.93 17.26 -5.54
N ASP A 135 -17.62 16.18 -5.20
CA ASP A 135 -19.05 16.25 -4.89
C ASP A 135 -19.27 16.91 -3.52
N MET A 136 -20.42 17.55 -3.32
CA MET A 136 -20.75 18.20 -2.06
C MET A 136 -21.54 17.24 -1.15
N GLU A 137 -21.05 17.02 0.07
CA GLU A 137 -21.73 16.23 1.11
C GLU A 137 -22.69 17.12 1.92
N VAL A 138 -22.28 18.36 2.22
CA VAL A 138 -23.06 19.33 3.00
C VAL A 138 -22.90 20.73 2.41
N LEU A 139 -24.02 21.43 2.21
CA LEU A 139 -24.08 22.86 1.89
C LEU A 139 -25.08 23.53 2.83
N SER A 140 -24.63 24.48 3.65
CA SER A 140 -25.49 25.33 4.47
C SER A 140 -25.10 26.79 4.27
N LYS A 141 -25.77 27.45 3.31
CA LYS A 141 -25.52 28.85 2.95
C LYS A 141 -25.89 29.84 4.06
N GLU A 142 -26.87 29.50 4.89
CA GLU A 142 -27.21 30.28 6.09
C GLU A 142 -26.06 30.29 7.12
N ASN A 143 -25.47 29.12 7.39
CA ASN A 143 -24.39 28.97 8.36
C ASN A 143 -22.99 29.20 7.78
N GLY A 144 -22.88 29.52 6.49
CA GLY A 144 -21.61 29.65 5.78
C GLY A 144 -20.73 28.40 5.86
N TYR A 145 -21.33 27.20 5.81
CA TYR A 145 -20.62 25.92 5.94
C TYR A 145 -20.74 25.05 4.69
N MET A 146 -19.61 24.55 4.19
CA MET A 146 -19.55 23.55 3.13
C MET A 146 -18.69 22.37 3.55
N ARG A 147 -19.06 21.15 3.13
CA ARG A 147 -18.19 19.97 3.20
C ARG A 147 -18.33 19.13 1.93
N THR A 148 -17.22 18.67 1.38
CA THR A 148 -17.22 17.74 0.25
C THR A 148 -17.37 16.30 0.69
N THR A 149 -17.74 15.42 -0.23
CA THR A 149 -17.54 13.98 -0.09
C THR A 149 -16.05 13.64 -0.02
N TRP A 150 -15.74 12.36 0.22
CA TRP A 150 -14.38 11.84 0.14
C TRP A 150 -13.96 11.57 -1.31
N LEU A 151 -12.92 12.26 -1.77
CA LEU A 151 -12.29 12.07 -3.07
C LEU A 151 -11.11 11.08 -2.95
N PHE A 152 -11.12 10.02 -3.75
CA PHE A 152 -10.12 8.94 -3.76
C PHE A 152 -9.08 9.07 -4.90
N SER A 153 -9.15 10.13 -5.72
CA SER A 153 -8.31 10.33 -6.91
C SER A 153 -7.33 11.50 -6.82
N TRP A 154 -7.19 12.13 -5.64
CA TRP A 154 -6.38 13.33 -5.44
C TRP A 154 -4.90 13.18 -5.86
N THR A 155 -4.32 11.99 -5.69
CA THR A 155 -2.94 11.68 -6.08
C THR A 155 -2.75 11.48 -7.60
N GLY A 156 -3.72 11.87 -8.43
CA GLY A 156 -3.68 11.70 -9.89
C GLY A 156 -4.06 10.29 -10.38
N GLN A 157 -4.33 9.37 -9.46
CA GLN A 157 -4.78 7.99 -9.70
C GLN A 157 -5.79 7.62 -8.60
N LEU A 158 -6.72 6.71 -8.91
CA LEU A 158 -7.66 6.18 -7.92
C LEU A 158 -6.92 5.32 -6.89
N ARG A 159 -7.04 5.67 -5.60
CA ARG A 159 -6.45 4.97 -4.47
C ARG A 159 -7.52 4.61 -3.44
N GLU A 160 -7.89 3.34 -3.34
CA GLU A 160 -8.84 2.89 -2.30
C GLU A 160 -8.29 3.06 -0.88
N ASP A 161 -6.97 3.10 -0.74
CA ASP A 161 -6.26 3.27 0.54
C ASP A 161 -6.01 4.73 0.94
N TYR A 162 -6.34 5.70 0.07
CA TYR A 162 -6.11 7.12 0.36
C TYR A 162 -7.25 8.01 -0.14
N ARG A 163 -7.79 8.84 0.75
CA ARG A 163 -8.90 9.74 0.43
C ARG A 163 -8.78 11.09 1.14
N VAL A 164 -9.26 12.13 0.48
CA VAL A 164 -9.27 13.51 1.00
C VAL A 164 -10.65 14.14 0.90
N ARG A 165 -10.97 15.08 1.76
CA ARG A 165 -12.13 15.96 1.64
C ARG A 165 -11.79 17.39 2.06
N VAL A 166 -12.66 18.32 1.71
CA VAL A 166 -12.53 19.74 2.05
C VAL A 166 -13.70 20.13 2.95
N THR A 167 -13.39 20.88 4.02
CA THR A 167 -14.40 21.61 4.80
C THR A 167 -14.10 23.10 4.69
N VAL A 168 -15.14 23.91 4.43
CA VAL A 168 -15.09 25.38 4.38
C VAL A 168 -16.07 25.97 5.40
N LYS A 169 -15.64 27.02 6.12
CA LYS A 169 -16.48 27.79 7.04
C LYS A 169 -16.21 29.30 6.89
N PHE A 170 -17.23 30.09 6.58
CA PHE A 170 -17.15 31.55 6.67
C PHE A 170 -17.25 32.03 8.13
N SER A 171 -16.63 33.16 8.45
CA SER A 171 -16.84 33.87 9.72
C SER A 171 -18.30 34.36 9.85
N PRO A 172 -18.84 34.59 11.07
CA PRO A 172 -20.20 35.08 11.26
C PRO A 172 -20.48 36.47 10.66
N ASP A 173 -19.45 37.28 10.41
CA ASP A 173 -19.56 38.57 9.71
C ASP A 173 -19.32 38.45 8.20
N HIS A 174 -19.11 37.22 7.70
CA HIS A 174 -18.81 36.86 6.31
C HIS A 174 -17.58 37.54 5.68
N LYS A 175 -16.66 38.15 6.45
CA LYS A 175 -15.45 38.80 5.91
C LYS A 175 -14.23 37.89 5.78
N LYS A 176 -14.27 36.69 6.37
CA LYS A 176 -13.20 35.71 6.35
C LYS A 176 -13.76 34.35 5.97
N VAL A 177 -12.99 33.57 5.21
CA VAL A 177 -13.29 32.16 4.94
C VAL A 177 -12.15 31.29 5.44
N ASP A 178 -12.48 30.28 6.24
CA ASP A 178 -11.58 29.26 6.75
C ASP A 178 -11.77 27.98 5.94
N VAL A 179 -10.68 27.39 5.47
CA VAL A 179 -10.67 26.10 4.76
C VAL A 179 -9.74 25.12 5.47
N LYS A 180 -10.12 23.84 5.54
CA LYS A 180 -9.21 22.75 5.91
C LYS A 180 -9.28 21.60 4.90
N SER A 181 -8.14 20.95 4.70
CA SER A 181 -8.08 19.60 4.17
C SER A 181 -8.28 18.62 5.32
N GLU A 182 -8.99 17.52 5.06
CA GLU A 182 -9.01 16.34 5.90
C GLU A 182 -8.61 15.16 5.03
N ALA A 183 -7.71 14.31 5.50
CA ALA A 183 -7.20 13.17 4.77
C ALA A 183 -7.25 11.89 5.63
N ASN A 184 -7.54 10.77 4.99
CA ASN A 184 -7.53 9.45 5.60
C ASN A 184 -6.61 8.53 4.79
N TYR A 185 -5.79 7.74 5.48
CA TYR A 185 -4.90 6.75 4.88
C TYR A 185 -5.10 5.36 5.52
N GLN A 186 -5.17 4.29 4.73
CA GLN A 186 -5.42 2.94 5.21
C GLN A 186 -4.10 2.17 5.44
N THR A 187 -3.79 1.94 6.71
CA THR A 187 -2.69 1.07 7.14
C THR A 187 -3.18 -0.37 7.37
N LYS A 188 -2.24 -1.29 7.60
CA LYS A 188 -2.54 -2.66 8.07
C LYS A 188 -3.36 -2.71 9.37
N ASN A 189 -3.23 -1.67 10.21
CA ASN A 189 -3.96 -1.53 11.47
C ASN A 189 -5.27 -0.74 11.32
N GLY A 190 -5.72 -0.50 10.08
CA GLY A 190 -6.90 0.29 9.75
C GLY A 190 -6.58 1.73 9.35
N TRP A 191 -7.63 2.55 9.28
CA TRP A 191 -7.56 3.94 8.83
C TRP A 191 -6.95 4.87 9.87
N ILE A 192 -5.95 5.66 9.47
CA ILE A 192 -5.44 6.81 10.22
C ILE A 192 -5.92 8.13 9.59
N THR A 193 -6.07 9.16 10.41
CA THR A 193 -6.55 10.49 10.04
C THR A 193 -5.41 11.49 9.97
N GLY A 194 -5.55 12.51 9.12
CA GLY A 194 -4.59 13.59 8.95
C GLY A 194 -5.10 14.70 8.05
N SER A 195 -4.16 15.40 7.41
CA SER A 195 -4.40 16.48 6.44
C SER A 195 -3.57 16.23 5.17
N ASP A 196 -4.06 16.65 4.00
CA ASP A 196 -3.25 16.73 2.79
C ASP A 196 -2.76 18.17 2.60
N THR A 197 -1.45 18.35 2.79
CA THR A 197 -0.77 19.65 2.74
C THR A 197 -0.75 20.27 1.34
N ALA A 198 -0.70 19.45 0.30
CA ALA A 198 -0.76 19.92 -1.08
C ALA A 198 -2.17 20.45 -1.40
N LEU A 199 -3.22 19.71 -1.02
CA LEU A 199 -4.61 20.13 -1.18
C LEU A 199 -4.90 21.43 -0.40
N LEU A 200 -4.46 21.52 0.85
CA LEU A 200 -4.64 22.73 1.65
C LEU A 200 -3.94 23.94 1.02
N GLN A 201 -2.74 23.76 0.46
CA GLN A 201 -2.03 24.85 -0.23
C GLN A 201 -2.65 25.20 -1.59
N THR A 202 -3.14 24.22 -2.38
CA THR A 202 -3.91 24.49 -3.61
C THR A 202 -5.15 25.31 -3.30
N LEU A 203 -5.97 24.86 -2.34
CA LEU A 203 -7.18 25.56 -1.93
C LEU A 203 -6.88 26.98 -1.43
N LYS A 204 -5.83 27.16 -0.62
CA LYS A 204 -5.40 28.48 -0.15
C LYS A 204 -5.04 29.40 -1.33
N THR A 205 -4.26 28.93 -2.29
CA THR A 205 -3.89 29.70 -3.49
C THR A 205 -5.12 30.06 -4.33
N ASP A 206 -5.98 29.09 -4.63
CA ASP A 206 -7.15 29.29 -5.49
C ASP A 206 -8.18 30.25 -4.85
N LEU A 207 -8.38 30.14 -3.52
CA LEU A 207 -9.24 31.05 -2.75
C LEU A 207 -8.66 32.47 -2.64
N MET A 208 -7.34 32.60 -2.42
CA MET A 208 -6.66 33.90 -2.43
C MET A 208 -6.80 34.62 -3.78
N GLY A 209 -6.66 33.88 -4.89
CA GLY A 209 -6.82 34.44 -6.24
C GLY A 209 -8.26 34.85 -6.54
N THR A 210 -9.23 33.97 -6.26
CA THR A 210 -10.65 34.18 -6.61
C THR A 210 -11.36 35.21 -5.74
N VAL A 211 -11.36 35.01 -4.42
CA VAL A 211 -12.16 35.81 -3.47
C VAL A 211 -11.33 36.62 -2.47
N GLY A 212 -10.06 36.25 -2.26
CA GLY A 212 -9.22 36.80 -1.21
C GLY A 212 -8.56 38.15 -1.52
N ARG A 213 -8.10 38.83 -0.46
CA ARG A 213 -7.17 39.96 -0.57
C ARG A 213 -5.82 39.51 -1.13
N THR A 214 -5.32 40.19 -2.16
CA THR A 214 -3.98 39.96 -2.69
C THR A 214 -2.95 40.58 -1.74
N THR A 215 -2.20 39.76 -1.02
CA THR A 215 -0.97 40.20 -0.36
C THR A 215 0.04 40.61 -1.43
N ARG A 216 0.41 41.89 -1.46
CA ARG A 216 1.59 42.40 -2.16
C ARG A 216 2.85 42.14 -1.35
#